data_AF-A0A6L2PW02-F1
#
_entry.id   AF-A0A6L2PW02-F1
#
_cell.length_a   1.000
_cell.length_b   1.000
_cell.length_c   1.000
_cell.angle_alpha   90.00
_cell.angle_beta   90.00
_cell.angle_gamma   90.00
#
_symmetry.space_group_name_H-M   'P 1'
#
loop_
_entity.id
_entity.type
_entity.pdbx_description
1 polymer ?
#
loop_
_entity_poly.entity_id
_entity_poly.type
_entity_poly.pdbx_seq_one_letter_code
_entity_poly.pdbx_strand_id
1 'polypeptide(L)'
;MTNSSRNQDHSRVHDINTTIFKIPTVISVQILAYADDIDIISRSPKSLQEATGALDRAARMMGLEINQAKTKYMICGAKKKYTENVFKVKHVTFERVNSFMYLGTLITADNNISAEINDRITLANRSYFGMRSLMTAIIGQN
;
A
#
# COMPACT_ATOMS: atom_id res chain seq x y z
N MET A 1 -22.69 61.75 37.50
CA MET A 1 -23.92 60.94 37.27
C MET A 1 -23.94 60.60 35.78
N THR A 2 -23.84 59.38 35.27
CA THR A 2 -23.85 58.01 35.80
C THR A 2 -23.36 57.08 34.67
N ASN A 3 -22.49 56.12 35.03
CA ASN A 3 -22.28 54.76 34.50
C ASN A 3 -22.31 54.47 32.98
N SER A 4 -21.23 53.97 32.39
CA SER A 4 -20.58 52.64 32.57
C SER A 4 -21.15 51.57 31.63
N SER A 5 -20.27 51.14 30.72
CA SER A 5 -20.05 49.75 30.24
C SER A 5 -21.18 48.99 29.54
N ARG A 6 -20.84 48.48 28.32
CA ARG A 6 -21.39 47.36 27.52
C ARG A 6 -21.54 47.83 26.07
N ASN A 7 -20.94 47.26 25.03
CA ASN A 7 -20.46 45.91 24.78
C ASN A 7 -19.22 45.97 23.86
N GLN A 8 -18.07 45.52 24.37
CA GLN A 8 -17.11 44.81 23.53
C GLN A 8 -17.63 43.38 23.41
N ASP A 9 -18.08 42.97 22.24
CA ASP A 9 -18.01 41.59 21.72
C ASP A 9 -18.86 41.49 20.45
N HIS A 10 -18.34 41.98 19.33
CA HIS A 10 -18.91 41.70 18.01
C HIS A 10 -17.99 40.84 17.12
N SER A 11 -16.92 40.27 17.69
CA SER A 11 -15.93 39.45 16.97
C SER A 11 -16.04 37.94 17.23
N ARG A 12 -17.08 37.44 17.91
CA ARG A 12 -17.19 36.01 18.31
C ARG A 12 -18.29 35.20 17.59
N VAL A 13 -18.78 35.66 16.44
CA VAL A 13 -19.85 34.96 15.70
C VAL A 13 -19.39 34.22 14.44
N HIS A 14 -18.09 33.95 14.28
CA HIS A 14 -17.57 33.23 13.10
C HIS A 14 -17.04 31.82 13.28
N ASP A 15 -16.96 31.27 14.50
CA ASP A 15 -16.21 30.01 14.70
C ASP A 15 -16.97 28.87 15.37
N ILE A 16 -18.30 28.78 15.22
CA ILE A 16 -19.06 27.61 15.70
C ILE A 16 -19.45 26.62 14.58
N ASN A 17 -19.50 27.08 13.32
CA ASN A 17 -19.96 26.25 12.20
C ASN A 17 -18.85 25.55 11.42
N THR A 18 -17.57 25.86 11.66
CA THR A 18 -16.44 25.24 10.94
C THR A 18 -15.78 24.09 11.72
N THR A 19 -16.04 23.99 13.03
CA THR A 19 -15.37 23.01 13.91
C THR A 19 -16.22 21.79 14.26
N ILE A 20 -17.57 21.88 14.18
CA ILE A 20 -18.47 20.89 14.79
C ILE A 20 -18.85 19.69 13.90
N PHE A 21 -18.50 19.66 12.61
CA PHE A 21 -18.72 18.45 11.80
C PHE A 21 -17.63 18.22 10.74
N LYS A 22 -16.36 18.32 11.15
CA LYS A 22 -15.33 17.57 10.43
C LYS A 22 -15.47 16.11 10.89
N ILE A 23 -16.40 15.38 10.27
CA ILE A 23 -16.47 13.92 10.39
C ILE A 23 -15.03 13.45 10.25
N PRO A 24 -14.45 12.74 11.23
CA PRO A 24 -13.10 12.21 11.10
C PRO A 24 -13.08 11.51 9.75
N THR A 25 -12.21 11.99 8.86
CA THR A 25 -12.16 11.51 7.48
C THR A 25 -12.05 10.00 7.57
N VAL A 26 -13.12 9.28 7.22
CA VAL A 26 -13.13 7.83 7.37
C VAL A 26 -12.02 7.31 6.48
N ILE A 27 -10.95 6.83 7.10
CA ILE A 27 -9.80 6.25 6.40
C ILE A 27 -10.31 4.93 5.83
N SER A 28 -10.75 4.97 4.58
CA SER A 28 -11.18 3.77 3.86
C SER A 28 -9.93 3.08 3.32
N VAL A 29 -9.43 2.12 4.08
CA VAL A 29 -8.36 1.20 3.70
C VAL A 29 -8.85 -0.23 3.77
N GLN A 30 -8.33 -1.07 2.89
CA GLN A 30 -8.44 -2.52 2.97
C GLN A 30 -7.07 -3.07 3.37
N ILE A 31 -7.07 -4.08 4.23
CA ILE A 31 -5.86 -4.73 4.72
C ILE A 31 -5.98 -6.21 4.40
N LEU A 32 -4.95 -6.75 3.75
CA LEU A 32 -4.76 -8.18 3.57
C LEU A 32 -3.47 -8.54 4.31
N ALA A 33 -3.54 -9.53 5.20
CA ALA A 33 -2.39 -9.98 5.97
C ALA A 33 -2.29 -11.51 5.87
N TYR A 34 -1.10 -12.00 5.55
CA TYR A 34 -0.79 -13.42 5.49
C TYR A 34 0.62 -13.65 6.05
N ALA A 35 0.72 -14.46 7.11
CA ALA A 35 1.97 -14.67 7.84
C ALA A 35 2.63 -13.32 8.23
N ASP A 36 3.85 -13.08 7.75
CA ASP A 36 4.61 -11.84 7.96
C ASP A 36 4.38 -10.76 6.89
N ASP A 37 3.64 -11.07 5.82
CA ASP A 37 3.31 -10.13 4.74
C ASP A 37 1.99 -9.39 5.00
N ILE A 38 2.00 -8.07 4.83
CA ILE A 38 0.83 -7.19 4.97
C ILE A 38 0.72 -6.26 3.77
N ASP A 39 -0.44 -6.29 3.11
CA ASP A 39 -0.84 -5.35 2.06
C ASP A 39 -1.85 -4.34 2.60
N ILE A 40 -1.59 -3.05 2.37
CA ILE A 40 -2.54 -1.96 2.65
C ILE A 40 -2.98 -1.35 1.32
N ILE A 41 -4.28 -1.38 1.05
CA ILE A 41 -4.87 -0.88 -0.19
C ILE A 41 -5.74 0.33 0.13
N SER A 42 -5.51 1.44 -0.58
CA SER A 42 -6.31 2.64 -0.44
C SER A 42 -6.59 3.31 -1.78
N ARG A 43 -7.68 4.07 -1.84
CA ARG A 43 -8.03 4.94 -2.99
C ARG A 43 -7.36 6.31 -2.94
N SER A 44 -6.75 6.67 -1.80
CA SER A 44 -6.13 7.97 -1.55
C SER A 44 -4.70 7.78 -1.04
N PRO A 45 -3.69 8.42 -1.64
CA PRO A 45 -2.33 8.42 -1.12
C PRO A 45 -2.26 8.88 0.34
N LYS A 46 -3.06 9.90 0.71
CA LYS A 46 -3.13 10.41 2.08
C LYS A 46 -3.60 9.33 3.07
N SER A 47 -4.69 8.65 2.75
CA SER A 47 -5.24 7.57 3.61
C SER A 47 -4.28 6.39 3.71
N LEU A 48 -3.56 6.09 2.62
CA LEU A 48 -2.50 5.08 2.66
C LEU A 48 -1.35 5.50 3.58
N GLN A 49 -0.86 6.74 3.49
CA GLN A 49 0.20 7.25 4.38
C GLN A 49 -0.19 7.21 5.86
N GLU A 50 -1.43 7.60 6.17
CA GLU A 50 -1.96 7.57 7.54
C GLU A 50 -2.05 6.14 8.08
N ALA A 51 -2.56 5.20 7.27
CA ALA A 51 -2.67 3.78 7.65
C ALA A 51 -1.31 3.10 7.80
N THR A 52 -0.38 3.29 6.86
CA THR A 52 0.99 2.79 6.97
C THR A 52 1.70 3.40 8.19
N GLY A 53 1.47 4.68 8.47
CA GLY A 53 2.03 5.34 9.66
C GLY A 53 1.46 4.81 10.98
N ALA A 54 0.19 4.36 10.99
CA ALA A 54 -0.41 3.68 12.12
C ALA A 54 0.15 2.25 12.30
N LEU A 55 0.30 1.51 11.20
CA LEU A 55 0.94 0.19 11.21
C LEU A 55 2.37 0.27 11.76
N ASP A 56 3.19 1.22 11.30
CA ASP A 56 4.55 1.44 11.79
C ASP A 56 4.59 1.71 13.30
N ARG A 57 3.66 2.52 13.83
CA ARG A 57 3.59 2.76 15.29
C ARG A 57 3.25 1.48 16.05
N ALA A 58 2.24 0.74 15.59
CA ALA A 58 1.82 -0.50 16.23
C ALA A 58 2.91 -1.58 16.18
N ALA A 59 3.58 -1.74 15.03
CA ALA A 59 4.69 -2.67 14.86
C ALA A 59 5.83 -2.38 15.85
N ARG A 60 6.25 -1.11 15.97
CA ARG A 60 7.32 -0.72 16.91
C ARG A 60 6.97 -0.97 18.36
N MET A 61 5.71 -0.80 18.76
CA MET A 61 5.25 -1.12 20.12
C MET A 61 5.42 -2.62 20.44
N MET A 62 5.40 -3.47 19.42
CA MET A 62 5.61 -4.91 19.53
C MET A 62 7.06 -5.34 19.27
N GLY A 63 7.99 -4.39 19.10
CA GLY A 63 9.39 -4.68 18.77
C GLY A 63 9.63 -5.11 17.31
N LEU A 64 8.67 -4.85 16.41
CA LEU A 64 8.77 -5.13 14.98
C LEU A 64 9.14 -3.87 14.19
N GLU A 65 9.78 -4.07 13.03
CA GLU A 65 10.16 -3.00 12.10
C GLU A 65 9.71 -3.34 10.66
N ILE A 66 9.25 -2.34 9.92
CA ILE A 66 8.93 -2.49 8.51
C ILE A 66 10.23 -2.56 7.71
N ASN A 67 10.42 -3.65 6.96
CA ASN A 67 11.58 -3.78 6.08
C ASN A 67 11.41 -2.93 4.81
N GLN A 68 11.94 -1.72 4.83
CA GLN A 68 11.87 -0.76 3.72
C GLN A 68 12.35 -1.33 2.38
N ALA A 69 13.37 -2.19 2.37
CA ALA A 69 13.92 -2.75 1.13
C ALA A 69 12.94 -3.77 0.48
N LYS A 70 12.22 -4.51 1.31
CA LYS A 70 11.23 -5.52 0.87
C LYS A 70 9.86 -4.89 0.56
N THR A 71 9.44 -3.86 1.28
CA THR A 71 8.13 -3.23 1.08
C THR A 71 8.10 -2.41 -0.22
N LYS A 72 7.13 -2.72 -1.08
CA LYS A 72 6.94 -2.02 -2.37
C LYS A 72 5.65 -1.20 -2.37
N TYR A 73 5.65 -0.13 -3.16
CA TYR A 73 4.48 0.70 -3.43
C TYR A 73 4.05 0.54 -4.88
N MET A 74 2.75 0.33 -5.11
CA MET A 74 2.20 0.19 -6.45
C MET A 74 0.91 0.99 -6.59
N ILE A 75 0.72 1.60 -7.76
CA ILE A 75 -0.53 2.30 -8.10
C ILE A 75 -1.25 1.49 -9.14
N CYS A 76 -2.39 0.89 -8.76
CA CYS A 76 -3.20 0.08 -9.65
C CYS A 76 -4.27 0.92 -10.36
N GLY A 77 -4.47 0.68 -11.66
CA GLY A 77 -5.61 1.19 -12.43
C GLY A 77 -5.26 2.05 -13.65
N ALA A 78 -6.23 2.16 -14.57
CA ALA A 78 -6.05 2.76 -15.91
C ALA A 78 -5.76 4.27 -15.90
N LYS A 79 -6.17 4.99 -14.86
CA LYS A 79 -5.94 6.43 -14.74
C LYS A 79 -4.71 6.68 -13.86
N LYS A 80 -3.54 6.84 -14.49
CA LYS A 80 -2.29 7.27 -13.83
C LYS A 80 -2.37 8.74 -13.38
N LYS A 81 -3.35 9.07 -12.53
CA LYS A 81 -3.55 10.44 -12.01
C LYS A 81 -2.42 10.87 -11.07
N TYR A 82 -1.63 9.93 -10.57
CA TYR A 82 -0.55 10.17 -9.62
C TYR A 82 0.81 9.99 -10.30
N THR A 83 1.50 11.11 -10.49
CA THR A 83 2.83 11.21 -11.10
C THR A 83 3.96 11.08 -10.07
N GLU A 84 3.65 11.03 -8.78
CA GLU A 84 4.66 10.88 -7.74
C GLU A 84 5.33 9.50 -7.83
N ASN A 85 6.64 9.52 -8.10
CA ASN A 85 7.45 8.30 -8.21
C ASN A 85 7.82 7.71 -6.85
N VAL A 86 7.52 8.41 -5.76
CA VAL A 86 8.05 8.08 -4.43
C VAL A 86 6.94 8.18 -3.39
N PHE A 87 6.67 7.08 -2.69
CA PHE A 87 5.74 7.04 -1.57
C PHE A 87 6.52 7.14 -0.26
N LYS A 88 6.31 8.24 0.48
CA LYS A 88 7.02 8.51 1.74
C LYS A 88 6.07 8.45 2.92
N VAL A 89 6.49 7.77 3.97
CA VAL A 89 5.80 7.72 5.26
C VAL A 89 6.83 8.04 6.34
N LYS A 90 6.70 9.22 6.96
CA LYS A 90 7.69 9.75 7.92
C LYS A 90 9.11 9.77 7.31
N HIS A 91 10.03 8.95 7.83
CA HIS A 91 11.42 8.82 7.40
C HIS A 91 11.65 7.63 6.44
N VAL A 92 10.62 6.83 6.16
CA VAL A 92 10.71 5.65 5.31
C VAL A 92 10.23 6.00 3.91
N THR A 93 10.99 5.59 2.91
CA THR A 93 10.67 5.80 1.49
C THR A 93 10.53 4.46 0.79
N PHE A 94 9.37 4.21 0.21
CA PHE A 94 9.09 2.95 -0.47
C PHE A 94 9.33 3.06 -1.97
N GLU A 95 9.94 2.02 -2.54
CA GLU A 95 10.16 1.92 -3.98
C GLU A 95 8.82 1.77 -4.70
N ARG A 96 8.60 2.60 -5.73
CA ARG A 96 7.47 2.44 -6.63
C ARG A 96 7.77 1.39 -7.69
N VAL A 97 6.90 0.40 -7.81
CA VAL A 97 7.00 -0.67 -8.82
C VAL A 97 5.77 -0.69 -9.73
N ASN A 98 5.93 -1.28 -10.93
CA ASN A 98 4.82 -1.53 -11.85
C ASN A 98 4.33 -2.97 -11.81
N SER A 99 5.13 -3.88 -11.24
CA SER A 99 4.77 -5.25 -11.00
C SER A 99 5.61 -5.82 -9.86
N PHE A 100 5.09 -6.81 -9.15
CA PHE A 100 5.84 -7.56 -8.15
C PHE A 100 5.20 -8.93 -7.91
N MET A 101 5.98 -9.85 -7.33
CA MET A 101 5.49 -11.16 -6.91
C MET A 101 4.85 -11.06 -5.53
N TYR A 102 3.60 -11.48 -5.42
CA TYR A 102 2.89 -11.60 -4.15
C TYR A 102 2.37 -13.03 -4.00
N LEU A 103 2.82 -13.74 -2.96
CA LEU A 103 2.45 -15.14 -2.69
C LEU A 103 2.55 -16.06 -3.93
N GLY A 104 3.58 -15.87 -4.76
CA GLY A 104 3.79 -16.66 -5.98
C GLY A 104 2.95 -16.26 -7.19
N THR A 105 2.14 -15.19 -7.09
CA THR A 105 1.37 -14.62 -8.21
C THR A 105 2.02 -13.30 -8.65
N LEU A 106 2.21 -13.13 -9.96
CA LEU A 106 2.68 -11.87 -10.53
C LEU A 106 1.53 -10.86 -10.56
N ILE A 107 1.63 -9.81 -9.77
CA ILE A 107 0.67 -8.71 -9.76
C ILE A 107 1.24 -7.54 -10.57
N THR A 108 0.41 -6.95 -11.41
CA THR A 108 0.77 -5.82 -12.29
C THR A 108 -0.13 -4.62 -12.03
N ALA A 109 0.42 -3.42 -12.16
CA ALA A 109 -0.28 -2.16 -11.93
C ALA A 109 -1.48 -1.95 -12.88
N ASP A 110 -1.42 -2.54 -14.07
CA ASP A 110 -2.47 -2.49 -15.10
C ASP A 110 -3.42 -3.70 -15.06
N ASN A 111 -3.28 -4.60 -14.07
CA ASN A 111 -4.07 -5.83 -13.95
C ASN A 111 -3.98 -6.72 -15.20
N ASN A 112 -2.80 -6.76 -15.83
CA ASN A 112 -2.49 -7.62 -16.96
C ASN A 112 -2.34 -9.08 -16.52
N ILE A 113 -3.44 -9.83 -16.59
CA ILE A 113 -3.48 -11.27 -16.28
C ILE A 113 -2.62 -12.08 -17.26
N SER A 114 -2.52 -11.66 -18.52
CA SER A 114 -1.70 -12.37 -19.52
C SER A 114 -0.22 -12.37 -19.16
N ALA A 115 0.28 -11.31 -18.49
CA ALA A 115 1.64 -11.27 -17.98
C ALA A 115 1.88 -12.37 -16.92
N GLU A 116 0.92 -12.55 -16.02
CA GLU A 116 0.97 -13.58 -14.97
C GLU A 116 0.90 -15.00 -15.54
N ILE A 117 0.03 -15.24 -16.53
CA ILE A 117 -0.07 -16.53 -17.22
C ILE A 117 1.25 -16.88 -17.90
N ASN A 118 1.85 -15.93 -18.61
CA ASN A 118 3.12 -16.12 -19.29
C ASN A 118 4.28 -16.38 -18.32
N ASP A 119 4.27 -15.71 -17.15
CA ASP A 119 5.23 -15.97 -16.08
C ASP A 119 5.12 -17.41 -15.57
N ARG A 120 3.90 -17.89 -15.31
CA ARG A 120 3.67 -19.30 -14.92
C ARG A 120 4.13 -20.30 -15.97
N ILE A 121 3.84 -20.07 -17.26
CA ILE A 121 4.31 -20.93 -18.35
C ILE A 121 5.84 -20.96 -18.38
N THR A 122 6.48 -19.81 -18.19
CA THR A 122 7.94 -19.69 -18.19
C THR A 122 8.56 -20.46 -17.01
N LEU A 123 7.99 -20.34 -15.81
CA LEU A 123 8.41 -21.09 -14.62
C LEU A 123 8.22 -22.60 -14.81
N ALA A 124 7.10 -23.03 -15.40
CA ALA A 124 6.83 -24.43 -15.70
C ALA A 124 7.83 -24.98 -16.73
N ASN A 125 8.09 -24.26 -17.81
CA ASN A 125 9.07 -24.64 -18.83
C ASN A 125 10.48 -24.76 -18.22
N ARG A 126 10.89 -23.79 -17.41
CA ARG A 126 12.18 -23.82 -16.70
C ARG A 126 12.31 -25.08 -15.84
N SER A 127 11.26 -25.41 -15.09
CA SER A 127 11.22 -26.60 -14.24
C SER A 127 11.29 -27.89 -15.08
N TYR A 128 10.49 -27.97 -16.15
CA TYR A 128 10.47 -29.10 -17.07
C TYR A 128 11.84 -29.36 -17.71
N PHE A 129 12.46 -28.33 -18.30
CA PHE A 129 13.76 -28.48 -18.95
C PHE A 129 14.88 -28.76 -17.95
N GLY A 130 14.81 -28.21 -16.73
CA GLY A 130 15.74 -28.52 -15.65
C GLY A 130 15.68 -29.99 -15.21
N MET A 131 14.48 -30.59 -15.19
CA MET A 131 14.29 -32.00 -14.81
C MET A 131 14.39 -32.97 -15.99
N ARG A 132 14.43 -32.47 -17.23
CA ARG A 132 14.43 -33.31 -18.44
C ARG A 132 15.59 -34.29 -18.47
N SER A 133 16.80 -33.86 -18.10
CA SER A 133 17.99 -34.73 -18.08
C SER A 133 17.84 -35.90 -17.12
N LEU A 134 17.28 -35.67 -15.93
CA LEU A 134 16.99 -36.71 -14.94
C LEU A 134 15.93 -37.69 -15.45
N MET A 135 14.84 -37.17 -16.02
CA MET A 135 13.75 -38.00 -16.55
C MET A 135 14.23 -38.87 -17.72
N THR A 136 15.03 -38.33 -18.64
CA THR A 136 15.64 -39.10 -19.73
C THR A 136 16.65 -40.14 -19.21
N ALA A 137 17.44 -39.80 -18.18
CA ALA A 137 18.38 -40.75 -17.58
C ALA A 137 17.68 -41.94 -16.90
N ILE A 138 16.53 -41.73 -16.25
CA ILE A 138 15.77 -42.79 -15.58
C ILE A 138 15.02 -43.67 -16.58
N ILE A 139 14.44 -43.07 -17.63
CA ILE A 139 13.58 -43.80 -18.59
C ILE A 139 14.41 -44.44 -19.72
N GLY A 140 15.56 -43.88 -20.06
CA GLY A 140 16.45 -44.38 -21.13
C GLY A 140 17.44 -45.48 -20.72
N GLN A 141 17.27 -46.08 -19.53
CA GLN A 141 18.10 -47.20 -19.02
C GLN A 141 17.46 -48.59 -19.23
N ASN A 142 16.38 -48.70 -20.01
CA ASN A 142 15.77 -49.99 -20.41
C ASN A 142 15.86 -50.20 -21.92
#